data_AF-A0A1G6CEC7-F1
#
_entry.id   AF-A0A1G6CEC7-F1
#
_cell.length_a   1.000
_cell.length_b   1.000
_cell.length_c   1.000
_cell.angle_alpha   90.00
_cell.angle_beta   90.00
_cell.angle_gamma   90.00
#
_symmetry.space_group_name_H-M   'P 1'
#
loop_
_entity.id
_entity.type
_entity.pdbx_description
1 polymer ?
#
loop_
_entity_poly.entity_id
_entity_poly.type
_entity_poly.pdbx_seq_one_letter_code
_entity_poly.pdbx_strand_id
1 'polypeptide(L)'
;MSNLSKRAAKYYFLQGIKFIVWVILIQGFLFAEWLVIGGDPGESALEHATDMLFSIGGFMTIFLNGMFSLYGPNWYDSMALSMGARRKDIFWGQIIKQFTFVIGATLCYVIVALVSGQTSYLLTIVVEGILAIAAGPIGQVIGYKIKRFGKIAVLFMAIIGGSFGAAFALQATGVFVFEYQSISIALIAVVVLVVFALFEMWVYKLNSKLMVH
;
A
#
# COMPACT_ATOMS: atom_id res chain seq x y z
N MET A 1 6.32 -28.73 14.77
CA MET A 1 5.84 -27.33 14.90
C MET A 1 6.19 -26.43 13.70
N SER A 2 7.20 -26.73 12.86
CA SER A 2 7.58 -25.87 11.72
C SER A 2 6.58 -25.84 10.56
N ASN A 3 5.69 -26.83 10.44
CA ASN A 3 4.72 -26.89 9.34
C ASN A 3 3.57 -25.87 9.48
N LEU A 4 3.20 -25.48 10.70
CA LEU A 4 2.10 -24.53 10.92
C LEU A 4 2.52 -23.09 10.60
N SER A 5 3.70 -22.67 11.06
CA SER A 5 4.24 -21.35 10.74
C SER A 5 4.48 -21.17 9.24
N LYS A 6 5.02 -22.20 8.56
CA LYS A 6 5.17 -22.20 7.09
C LYS A 6 3.84 -22.10 6.35
N ARG A 7 2.79 -22.77 6.84
CA ARG A 7 1.45 -22.71 6.25
C ARG A 7 0.83 -21.32 6.40
N ALA A 8 0.94 -20.72 7.59
CA ALA A 8 0.51 -19.34 7.82
C ALA A 8 1.28 -18.35 6.95
N ALA A 9 2.61 -18.46 6.86
CA ALA A 9 3.43 -17.62 6.00
C ALA A 9 3.02 -17.71 4.53
N LYS A 10 2.79 -18.93 4.01
CA LYS A 10 2.31 -19.14 2.63
C LYS A 10 0.94 -18.49 2.41
N TYR A 11 0.03 -18.62 3.37
CA TYR A 11 -1.29 -17.98 3.30
C TYR A 11 -1.17 -16.46 3.16
N TYR A 12 -0.36 -15.83 3.99
CA TYR A 12 -0.17 -14.38 3.96
C TYR A 12 0.59 -13.89 2.73
N PHE A 13 1.58 -14.66 2.25
CA PHE A 13 2.26 -14.39 0.99
C PHE A 13 1.26 -14.39 -0.18
N LEU A 14 0.40 -15.40 -0.26
CA LEU A 14 -0.66 -15.48 -1.28
C LEU A 14 -1.69 -14.34 -1.13
N GLN A 15 -2.01 -13.92 0.08
CA GLN A 15 -2.84 -12.71 0.29
C GLN A 15 -2.15 -11.46 -0.26
N GLY A 16 -0.84 -11.31 -0.02
CA GLY A 16 -0.06 -10.19 -0.56
C GLY A 16 -0.12 -10.16 -2.09
N ILE A 17 0.06 -11.31 -2.74
CA ILE A 17 -0.09 -11.45 -4.20
C ILE A 17 -1.50 -11.05 -4.66
N LYS A 18 -2.55 -11.50 -3.96
CA LYS A 18 -3.92 -11.11 -4.30
C LYS A 18 -4.10 -9.59 -4.24
N PHE A 19 -3.51 -8.92 -3.27
CA PHE A 19 -3.57 -7.46 -3.17
C PHE A 19 -2.84 -6.78 -4.33
N ILE A 20 -1.69 -7.29 -4.77
CA ILE A 20 -1.02 -6.80 -5.99
C ILE A 20 -1.98 -6.88 -7.18
N VAL A 21 -2.64 -8.03 -7.39
CA VAL A 21 -3.59 -8.21 -8.50
C VAL A 21 -4.74 -7.20 -8.41
N TRP A 22 -5.31 -6.98 -7.22
CA TRP A 22 -6.35 -5.97 -7.04
C TRP A 22 -5.89 -4.57 -7.40
N VAL A 23 -4.68 -4.17 -6.99
CA VAL A 23 -4.13 -2.85 -7.31
C VAL A 23 -3.90 -2.71 -8.81
N ILE A 24 -3.33 -3.72 -9.46
CA ILE A 24 -3.10 -3.71 -10.91
C ILE A 24 -4.45 -3.60 -11.66
N LEU A 25 -5.49 -4.30 -11.23
CA LEU A 25 -6.81 -4.22 -11.86
C LEU A 25 -7.45 -2.82 -11.71
N ILE A 26 -7.39 -2.25 -10.50
CA ILE A 26 -7.90 -0.89 -10.26
C ILE A 26 -7.14 0.12 -11.12
N GLN A 27 -5.82 -0.01 -11.18
CA GLN A 27 -4.98 0.88 -11.98
C GLN A 27 -5.18 0.69 -13.48
N GLY A 28 -5.40 -0.55 -13.95
CA GLY A 28 -5.73 -0.81 -15.34
C GLY A 28 -7.05 -0.18 -15.74
N PHE A 29 -8.04 -0.17 -14.85
CA PHE A 29 -9.32 0.52 -15.08
C PHE A 29 -9.11 2.05 -15.16
N LEU A 30 -8.39 2.63 -14.21
CA LEU A 30 -8.09 4.07 -14.21
C LEU A 30 -7.24 4.49 -15.41
N PHE A 31 -6.27 3.67 -15.81
CA PHE A 31 -5.46 3.89 -17.00
C PHE A 31 -6.30 3.91 -18.27
N ALA A 32 -7.23 2.97 -18.42
CA ALA A 32 -8.18 2.97 -19.53
C ALA A 32 -9.08 4.21 -19.53
N GLU A 33 -9.49 4.68 -18.34
CA GLU A 33 -10.25 5.91 -18.18
C GLU A 33 -9.43 7.15 -18.62
N TRP A 34 -8.17 7.27 -18.19
CA TRP A 34 -7.30 8.40 -18.58
C TRP A 34 -6.96 8.42 -20.08
N LEU A 35 -6.87 7.25 -20.72
CA LEU A 35 -6.75 7.17 -22.18
C LEU A 35 -7.96 7.76 -22.90
N VAL A 36 -9.16 7.68 -22.31
CA VAL A 36 -10.40 8.17 -22.90
C VAL A 36 -10.65 9.64 -22.57
N ILE A 37 -10.29 10.09 -21.36
CA ILE A 37 -10.51 11.47 -20.92
C ILE A 37 -9.64 12.46 -21.71
N GLY A 38 -8.45 12.04 -22.14
CA GLY A 38 -7.63 12.76 -23.13
C GLY A 38 -7.06 14.09 -22.63
N GLY A 39 -5.73 14.15 -22.51
CA GLY A 39 -4.98 15.37 -22.21
C GLY A 39 -5.12 16.46 -23.29
N ASP A 40 -4.58 17.63 -23.00
CA ASP A 40 -4.70 18.85 -23.81
C ASP A 40 -4.44 18.59 -25.32
N PRO A 41 -5.10 19.34 -26.22
CA PRO A 41 -4.92 19.18 -27.66
C PRO A 41 -3.46 19.42 -28.07
N GLY A 42 -2.72 18.33 -28.27
CA GLY A 42 -1.29 18.35 -28.60
C GLY A 42 -0.45 17.30 -27.87
N GLU A 43 -0.93 16.74 -26.76
CA GLU A 43 -0.22 15.68 -26.02
C GLU A 43 -0.66 14.27 -26.44
N SER A 44 0.28 13.33 -26.38
CA SER A 44 -0.03 11.92 -26.60
C SER A 44 -0.89 11.40 -25.44
N ALA A 45 -2.11 10.94 -25.73
CA ALA A 45 -3.00 10.35 -24.72
C ALA A 45 -2.34 9.20 -23.95
N LEU A 46 -1.42 8.47 -24.61
CA LEU A 46 -0.63 7.41 -23.98
C LEU A 46 0.36 7.97 -22.95
N GLU A 47 1.06 9.06 -23.28
CA GLU A 47 2.01 9.71 -22.36
C GLU A 47 1.27 10.25 -21.14
N HIS A 48 0.15 10.96 -21.36
CA HIS A 48 -0.71 11.45 -20.29
C HIS A 48 -1.20 10.32 -19.37
N ALA A 49 -1.72 9.22 -19.94
CA ALA A 49 -2.19 8.08 -19.15
C ALA A 49 -1.03 7.40 -18.37
N THR A 50 0.18 7.36 -18.93
CA THR A 50 1.36 6.83 -18.21
C THR A 50 1.83 7.75 -17.09
N ASP A 51 1.81 9.06 -17.28
CA ASP A 51 2.17 10.04 -16.25
C ASP A 51 1.20 9.97 -15.07
N MET A 52 -0.10 9.85 -15.37
CA MET A 52 -1.15 9.63 -14.37
C MET A 52 -1.00 8.29 -13.65
N LEU A 53 -0.62 7.22 -14.37
CA LEU A 53 -0.35 5.91 -13.78
C LEU A 53 0.75 5.96 -12.74
N PHE A 54 1.85 6.68 -12.98
CA PHE A 54 2.93 6.78 -12.00
C PHE A 54 2.55 7.71 -10.85
N SER A 55 1.93 8.86 -11.16
CA SER A 55 1.56 9.87 -10.16
C SER A 55 0.48 9.38 -9.17
N ILE A 56 -0.47 8.58 -9.66
CA ILE A 56 -1.55 8.02 -8.81
C ILE A 56 -1.22 6.59 -8.36
N GLY A 57 -0.36 5.88 -9.09
CA GLY A 57 0.15 4.55 -8.81
C GLY A 57 0.71 4.37 -7.41
N GLY A 58 1.71 5.16 -7.08
CA GLY A 58 2.37 5.07 -5.77
C GLY A 58 1.48 5.55 -4.64
N PHE A 59 0.71 6.62 -4.83
CA PHE A 59 -0.32 7.05 -3.88
C PHE A 59 -1.33 5.93 -3.58
N MET A 60 -1.83 5.24 -4.61
CA MET A 60 -2.75 4.12 -4.43
C MET A 60 -2.10 2.96 -3.68
N THR A 61 -0.81 2.71 -3.86
CA THR A 61 -0.09 1.66 -3.11
C THR A 61 -0.03 1.99 -1.62
N ILE A 62 0.32 3.23 -1.27
CA ILE A 62 0.32 3.73 0.11
C ILE A 62 -1.08 3.59 0.71
N PHE A 63 -2.06 4.09 -0.01
CA PHE A 63 -3.45 4.18 0.40
C PHE A 63 -4.08 2.79 0.61
N LEU A 64 -3.93 1.89 -0.37
CA LEU A 64 -4.45 0.53 -0.31
C LEU A 64 -3.73 -0.31 0.75
N ASN A 65 -2.42 -0.13 0.97
CA ASN A 65 -1.74 -0.81 2.08
C ASN A 65 -2.33 -0.39 3.44
N GLY A 66 -2.58 0.91 3.61
CA GLY A 66 -3.25 1.46 4.78
C GLY A 66 -4.66 0.92 4.97
N MET A 67 -5.50 0.93 3.92
CA MET A 67 -6.87 0.41 3.95
C MET A 67 -6.94 -1.09 4.25
N PHE A 68 -6.11 -1.91 3.59
CA PHE A 68 -6.09 -3.34 3.83
C PHE A 68 -5.60 -3.69 5.23
N SER A 69 -4.73 -2.85 5.79
CA SER A 69 -4.26 -2.97 7.18
C SER A 69 -5.29 -2.48 8.20
N LEU A 70 -6.14 -1.52 7.85
CA LEU A 70 -7.28 -1.04 8.65
C LEU A 70 -8.38 -2.09 8.80
N TYR A 71 -8.71 -2.79 7.71
CA TYR A 71 -9.74 -3.85 7.70
C TYR A 71 -9.30 -5.12 8.42
N GLY A 72 -8.00 -5.30 8.59
CA GLY A 72 -7.41 -6.36 9.38
C GLY A 72 -6.87 -5.84 10.70
N PRO A 73 -7.70 -5.53 11.71
CA PRO A 73 -7.25 -5.78 13.07
C PRO A 73 -6.91 -7.28 13.12
N ASN A 74 -5.61 -7.56 13.03
CA ASN A 74 -4.95 -8.86 12.81
C ASN A 74 -5.03 -9.85 13.99
N TRP A 75 -6.08 -9.77 14.77
CA TRP A 75 -6.29 -10.52 16.03
C TRP A 75 -7.38 -11.59 15.88
N TYR A 76 -8.19 -11.43 14.84
CA TYR A 76 -9.34 -12.24 14.47
C TYR A 76 -9.23 -12.71 13.02
N ASP A 77 -8.00 -12.94 12.52
CA ASP A 77 -7.86 -13.70 11.29
C ASP A 77 -8.32 -15.13 11.59
N SER A 78 -9.64 -15.32 11.55
CA SER A 78 -10.35 -16.54 11.90
C SER A 78 -9.92 -17.68 10.98
N MET A 79 -9.41 -17.35 9.79
CA MET A 79 -8.86 -18.30 8.84
C MET A 79 -7.46 -18.75 9.27
N ALA A 80 -6.58 -17.84 9.68
CA ALA A 80 -5.29 -18.23 10.24
C ALA A 80 -5.44 -18.98 11.57
N LEU A 81 -6.37 -18.57 12.43
CA LEU A 81 -6.67 -19.23 13.70
C LEU A 81 -7.30 -20.61 13.49
N SER A 82 -8.21 -20.78 12.52
CA SER A 82 -8.80 -22.09 12.20
C SER A 82 -7.78 -23.07 11.60
N MET A 83 -6.70 -22.57 11.01
CA MET A 83 -5.54 -23.37 10.61
C MET A 83 -4.61 -23.75 11.78
N GLY A 84 -4.91 -23.31 13.01
CA GLY A 84 -4.11 -23.57 14.20
C GLY A 84 -2.87 -22.68 14.35
N ALA A 85 -2.82 -21.53 13.65
CA ALA A 85 -1.72 -20.58 13.78
C ALA A 85 -1.75 -19.88 15.14
N ARG A 86 -0.58 -19.64 15.74
CA ARG A 86 -0.49 -18.81 16.95
C ARG A 86 -0.59 -17.34 16.57
N ARG A 87 -1.00 -16.49 17.52
CA ARG A 87 -1.06 -15.03 17.32
C ARG A 87 0.28 -14.41 16.89
N LYS A 88 1.42 -14.98 17.34
CA LYS A 88 2.76 -14.60 16.86
C LYS A 88 2.98 -14.92 15.37
N ASP A 89 2.44 -16.03 14.88
CA ASP A 89 2.58 -16.46 13.49
C ASP A 89 1.72 -15.56 12.58
N ILE A 90 0.58 -15.10 13.09
CA ILE A 90 -0.27 -14.09 12.45
C ILE A 90 0.47 -12.76 12.35
N PHE A 91 1.09 -12.29 13.43
CA PHE A 91 1.89 -11.06 13.41
C PHE A 91 2.97 -11.07 12.32
N TRP A 92 3.83 -12.11 12.30
CA TRP A 92 4.85 -12.25 11.26
C TRP A 92 4.25 -12.42 9.87
N GLY A 93 3.14 -13.13 9.77
CA GLY A 93 2.38 -13.26 8.53
C GLY A 93 1.93 -11.93 7.95
N GLN A 94 1.48 -11.00 8.79
CA GLN A 94 1.02 -9.69 8.34
C GLN A 94 2.16 -8.83 7.80
N ILE A 95 3.32 -8.89 8.44
CA ILE A 95 4.56 -8.30 7.93
C ILE A 95 4.87 -8.87 6.54
N ILE A 96 4.85 -10.20 6.39
CA ILE A 96 5.07 -10.86 5.09
C ILE A 96 4.07 -10.36 4.04
N LYS A 97 2.78 -10.28 4.38
CA LYS A 97 1.73 -9.80 3.46
C LYS A 97 2.00 -8.36 3.01
N GLN A 98 2.29 -7.45 3.93
CA GLN A 98 2.56 -6.04 3.63
C GLN A 98 3.79 -5.88 2.75
N PHE A 99 4.90 -6.52 3.10
CA PHE A 99 6.11 -6.46 2.28
C PHE A 99 5.91 -7.09 0.90
N THR A 100 5.23 -8.24 0.82
CA THR A 100 4.92 -8.88 -0.46
C THR A 100 4.10 -7.95 -1.35
N PHE A 101 3.07 -7.32 -0.79
CA PHE A 101 2.24 -6.37 -1.52
C PHE A 101 3.03 -5.14 -1.98
N VAL A 102 3.69 -4.43 -1.05
CA VAL A 102 4.35 -3.16 -1.35
C VAL A 102 5.55 -3.37 -2.28
N ILE A 103 6.43 -4.33 -1.98
CA ILE A 103 7.59 -4.62 -2.85
C ILE A 103 7.11 -5.09 -4.22
N GLY A 104 6.11 -5.99 -4.27
CA GLY A 104 5.58 -6.49 -5.53
C GLY A 104 4.94 -5.40 -6.38
N ALA A 105 4.11 -4.54 -5.80
CA ALA A 105 3.51 -3.40 -6.50
C ALA A 105 4.59 -2.42 -6.98
N THR A 106 5.56 -2.08 -6.14
CA THR A 106 6.70 -1.20 -6.50
C THR A 106 7.49 -1.78 -7.67
N LEU A 107 7.79 -3.08 -7.66
CA LEU A 107 8.49 -3.75 -8.76
C LEU A 107 7.67 -3.72 -10.05
N CYS A 108 6.34 -3.91 -9.99
CA CYS A 108 5.48 -3.77 -11.15
C CYS A 108 5.58 -2.36 -11.76
N TYR A 109 5.50 -1.31 -10.96
CA TYR A 109 5.64 0.06 -11.46
C TYR A 109 7.03 0.36 -12.01
N VAL A 110 8.09 -0.12 -11.36
CA VAL A 110 9.46 0.02 -11.87
C VAL A 110 9.60 -0.64 -13.25
N ILE A 111 9.06 -1.86 -13.42
CA ILE A 111 9.09 -2.55 -14.72
C ILE A 111 8.33 -1.74 -15.77
N VAL A 112 7.14 -1.22 -15.44
CA VAL A 112 6.34 -0.41 -16.38
C VAL A 112 7.07 0.89 -16.75
N ALA A 113 7.72 1.57 -15.79
CA ALA A 113 8.52 2.77 -16.04
C ALA A 113 9.72 2.50 -16.95
N LEU A 114 10.43 1.39 -16.75
CA LEU A 114 11.56 1.00 -17.60
C LEU A 114 11.12 0.65 -19.03
N VAL A 115 10.02 -0.09 -19.18
CA VAL A 115 9.49 -0.50 -20.50
C VAL A 115 8.90 0.68 -21.27
N SER A 116 8.30 1.66 -20.58
CA SER A 116 7.75 2.87 -21.19
C SER A 116 8.77 3.99 -21.41
N GLY A 117 10.02 3.81 -20.98
CA GLY A 117 11.07 4.83 -21.10
C GLY A 117 10.95 5.99 -20.10
N GLN A 118 9.97 5.95 -19.20
CA GLN A 118 9.63 6.98 -18.21
C GLN A 118 10.53 6.90 -16.96
N THR A 119 11.84 6.97 -17.16
CA THR A 119 12.85 6.75 -16.10
C THR A 119 12.88 7.85 -15.03
N SER A 120 12.35 9.04 -15.33
CA SER A 120 12.20 10.16 -14.40
C SER A 120 11.37 9.79 -13.16
N TYR A 121 10.39 8.88 -13.30
CA TYR A 121 9.51 8.47 -12.21
C TYR A 121 10.07 7.38 -11.29
N LEU A 122 11.21 6.76 -11.65
CA LEU A 122 11.77 5.64 -10.87
C LEU A 122 12.04 6.03 -9.42
N LEU A 123 12.57 7.24 -9.20
CA LEU A 123 12.87 7.74 -7.87
C LEU A 123 11.58 7.96 -7.05
N THR A 124 10.56 8.54 -7.68
CA THR A 124 9.24 8.76 -7.07
C THR A 124 8.60 7.43 -6.66
N ILE A 125 8.57 6.44 -7.56
CA ILE A 125 8.02 5.10 -7.30
C ILE A 125 8.71 4.43 -6.10
N VAL A 126 10.04 4.54 -6.00
CA VAL A 126 10.80 3.97 -4.88
C VAL A 126 10.46 4.67 -3.57
N VAL A 127 10.39 6.00 -3.57
CA VAL A 127 10.05 6.77 -2.36
C VAL A 127 8.62 6.48 -1.91
N GLU A 128 7.66 6.41 -2.82
CA GLU A 128 6.28 6.05 -2.52
C GLU A 128 6.17 4.61 -2.01
N GLY A 129 6.93 3.68 -2.57
CA GLY A 129 7.05 2.31 -2.07
C GLY A 129 7.58 2.28 -0.63
N ILE A 130 8.60 3.08 -0.32
CA ILE A 130 9.12 3.22 1.05
C ILE A 130 8.03 3.77 1.98
N LEU A 131 7.35 4.86 1.60
CA LEU A 131 6.25 5.43 2.39
C LEU A 131 5.09 4.44 2.60
N ALA A 132 4.79 3.62 1.59
CA ALA A 132 3.73 2.62 1.65
C ALA A 132 4.00 1.58 2.73
N ILE A 133 5.27 1.24 3.01
CA ILE A 133 5.64 0.35 4.11
C ILE A 133 5.12 0.89 5.45
N ALA A 134 5.27 2.19 5.72
CA ALA A 134 4.82 2.80 6.97
C ALA A 134 3.28 2.89 7.07
N ALA A 135 2.57 3.09 5.96
CA ALA A 135 1.11 3.15 5.95
C ALA A 135 0.45 1.86 6.48
N GLY A 136 1.09 0.71 6.29
CA GLY A 136 0.62 -0.58 6.79
C GLY A 136 0.39 -0.60 8.31
N PRO A 137 1.43 -0.55 9.15
CA PRO A 137 1.29 -0.61 10.60
C PRO A 137 0.52 0.59 11.18
N ILE A 138 0.59 1.78 10.55
CA ILE A 138 -0.28 2.92 10.91
C ILE A 138 -1.76 2.52 10.76
N GLY A 139 -2.12 1.95 9.62
CA GLY A 139 -3.47 1.43 9.36
C GLY A 139 -3.90 0.39 10.40
N GLN A 140 -3.00 -0.51 10.82
CA GLN A 140 -3.29 -1.50 11.85
C GLN A 140 -3.58 -0.86 13.22
N VAL A 141 -2.79 0.15 13.64
CA VAL A 141 -3.01 0.86 14.91
C VAL A 141 -4.35 1.60 14.90
N ILE A 142 -4.67 2.29 13.80
CA ILE A 142 -5.94 2.98 13.65
C ILE A 142 -7.10 1.97 13.65
N GLY A 143 -6.97 0.88 12.90
CA GLY A 143 -7.96 -0.21 12.84
C GLY A 143 -8.24 -0.82 14.22
N TYR A 144 -7.21 -0.97 15.05
CA TYR A 144 -7.38 -1.41 16.43
C TYR A 144 -8.17 -0.45 17.31
N LYS A 145 -7.99 0.86 17.14
CA LYS A 145 -8.75 1.85 17.92
C LYS A 145 -10.20 1.95 17.46
N ILE A 146 -10.44 1.81 16.16
CA ILE A 146 -11.75 2.07 15.57
C ILE A 146 -12.67 0.84 15.61
N LYS A 147 -12.15 -0.40 15.73
CA LYS A 147 -12.80 -1.72 15.98
C LYS A 147 -14.24 -1.94 15.49
N ARG A 148 -15.20 -1.12 15.95
CA ARG A 148 -16.63 -1.16 15.62
C ARG A 148 -16.99 -0.40 14.32
N PHE A 149 -16.18 0.57 13.89
CA PHE A 149 -16.44 1.40 12.70
C PHE A 149 -15.46 1.17 11.54
N GLY A 150 -14.80 0.00 11.49
CA GLY A 150 -13.80 -0.30 10.45
C GLY A 150 -14.32 -0.08 9.02
N LYS A 151 -15.58 -0.44 8.76
CA LYS A 151 -16.24 -0.19 7.46
C LYS A 151 -16.39 1.31 7.15
N ILE A 152 -16.72 2.12 8.15
CA ILE A 152 -16.88 3.59 8.00
C ILE A 152 -15.53 4.26 7.83
N ALA A 153 -14.51 3.85 8.58
CA ALA A 153 -13.15 4.36 8.42
C ALA A 153 -12.60 4.08 7.03
N VAL A 154 -12.92 2.92 6.46
CA VAL A 154 -12.48 2.56 5.11
C VAL A 154 -13.28 3.31 4.04
N LEU A 155 -14.57 3.54 4.25
CA LEU A 155 -15.35 4.43 3.39
C LEU A 155 -14.79 5.86 3.40
N PHE A 156 -14.44 6.37 4.58
CA PHE A 156 -13.85 7.70 4.74
C PHE A 156 -12.48 7.80 4.06
N MET A 157 -11.62 6.79 4.25
CA MET A 157 -10.38 6.66 3.50
C MET A 157 -10.68 6.67 2.00
N ALA A 158 -11.62 5.85 1.51
CA ALA A 158 -11.95 5.74 0.08
C ALA A 158 -12.43 7.08 -0.51
N ILE A 159 -13.23 7.84 0.23
CA ILE A 159 -13.65 9.19 -0.15
C ILE A 159 -12.43 10.11 -0.23
N ILE A 160 -11.54 10.08 0.75
CA ILE A 160 -10.31 10.88 0.73
C ILE A 160 -9.43 10.49 -0.46
N GLY A 161 -9.13 9.20 -0.63
CA GLY A 161 -8.28 8.70 -1.72
C GLY A 161 -8.88 9.00 -3.09
N GLY A 162 -10.19 8.83 -3.27
CA GLY A 162 -10.90 9.20 -4.49
C GLY A 162 -10.91 10.72 -4.74
N SER A 163 -11.06 11.53 -3.69
CA SER A 163 -11.02 13.00 -3.80
C SER A 163 -9.62 13.50 -4.17
N PHE A 164 -8.56 12.90 -3.61
CA PHE A 164 -7.18 13.17 -4.02
C PHE A 164 -6.95 12.74 -5.47
N GLY A 165 -7.37 11.53 -5.85
CA GLY A 165 -7.27 11.05 -7.24
C GLY A 165 -7.97 11.98 -8.24
N ALA A 166 -9.18 12.44 -7.91
CA ALA A 166 -9.91 13.41 -8.71
C ALA A 166 -9.22 14.79 -8.74
N ALA A 167 -8.71 15.27 -7.61
CA ALA A 167 -7.97 16.53 -7.53
C ALA A 167 -6.66 16.49 -8.33
N PHE A 168 -5.97 15.35 -8.39
CA PHE A 168 -4.79 15.16 -9.24
C PHE A 168 -5.14 15.09 -10.72
N ALA A 169 -6.24 14.40 -11.06
CA ALA A 169 -6.72 14.37 -12.44
C ALA A 169 -7.19 15.75 -12.96
N LEU A 170 -7.76 16.59 -12.09
CA LEU A 170 -8.19 17.95 -12.43
C LEU A 170 -7.04 18.96 -12.46
N GLN A 171 -5.92 18.70 -11.80
CA GLN A 171 -4.71 19.53 -11.80
C GLN A 171 -3.64 18.94 -12.73
N ALA A 172 -4.01 18.60 -13.97
CA ALA A 172 -3.15 17.98 -14.99
C ALA A 172 -1.87 18.78 -15.38
N THR A 173 -1.43 19.75 -14.59
CA THR A 173 -0.12 20.41 -14.69
C THR A 173 0.59 20.43 -13.33
N GLY A 174 1.45 19.44 -13.10
CA GLY A 174 2.70 19.63 -12.34
C GLY A 174 2.70 19.46 -10.82
N VAL A 175 1.66 18.92 -10.16
CA VAL A 175 1.73 18.72 -8.70
C VAL A 175 2.28 17.35 -8.34
N PHE A 176 3.61 17.25 -8.28
CA PHE A 176 4.28 16.24 -7.47
C PHE A 176 3.94 16.53 -6.01
N VAL A 177 3.17 15.65 -5.34
CA VAL A 177 2.79 15.79 -3.92
C VAL A 177 4.01 15.97 -3.00
N PHE A 178 5.17 15.54 -3.49
CA PHE A 178 6.45 15.80 -2.88
C PHE A 178 7.48 16.11 -3.97
N GLU A 179 7.70 17.39 -4.28
CA GLU A 179 8.95 17.80 -4.92
C GLU A 179 10.10 17.55 -3.92
N TYR A 180 10.70 16.36 -3.99
CA TYR A 180 11.85 15.98 -3.16
C TYR A 180 13.14 16.65 -3.65
N GLN A 181 13.21 17.98 -3.62
CA GLN A 181 14.38 18.68 -4.17
C GLN A 181 15.62 18.74 -3.26
N SER A 182 15.61 18.17 -2.05
CA SER A 182 16.79 18.27 -1.16
C SER A 182 16.99 17.18 -0.09
N ILE A 183 16.08 16.21 0.04
CA ILE A 183 16.16 15.20 1.12
C ILE A 183 16.74 13.90 0.56
N SER A 184 17.83 13.42 1.17
CA SER A 184 18.43 12.14 0.81
C SER A 184 17.43 10.99 0.96
N ILE A 185 17.28 10.16 -0.08
CA ILE A 185 16.44 8.95 -0.05
C ILE A 185 16.82 8.05 1.14
N ALA A 186 18.11 7.99 1.47
CA ALA A 186 18.59 7.23 2.62
C ALA A 186 17.99 7.76 3.94
N LEU A 187 17.87 9.08 4.08
CA LEU A 187 17.23 9.70 5.25
C LEU A 187 15.74 9.37 5.30
N ILE A 188 15.03 9.44 4.17
CA ILE A 188 13.60 9.07 4.07
C ILE A 188 13.43 7.60 4.48
N ALA A 189 14.25 6.70 3.94
CA ALA A 189 14.22 5.29 4.28
C ALA A 189 14.46 5.04 5.78
N VAL A 190 15.44 5.72 6.38
CA VAL A 190 15.71 5.62 7.82
C VAL A 190 14.51 6.08 8.64
N VAL A 191 13.94 7.25 8.33
CA VAL A 191 12.77 7.79 9.05
C VAL A 191 11.58 6.84 8.93
N VAL A 192 11.28 6.35 7.73
CA VAL A 192 10.18 5.41 7.50
C VAL A 192 10.42 4.09 8.22
N LEU A 193 11.63 3.54 8.22
CA LEU A 193 11.96 2.33 8.97
C LEU A 193 11.78 2.52 10.47
N VAL A 194 12.16 3.68 11.02
CA VAL A 194 11.92 4.03 12.43
C VAL A 194 10.42 4.12 12.72
N VAL A 195 9.66 4.82 11.89
CA VAL A 195 8.19 4.92 12.01
C VAL A 195 7.55 3.53 11.94
N PHE A 196 7.91 2.74 10.94
CA PHE A 196 7.45 1.36 10.76
C PHE A 196 7.74 0.53 12.01
N ALA A 197 8.97 0.53 12.51
CA ALA A 197 9.36 -0.22 13.71
C ALA A 197 8.59 0.22 14.97
N LEU A 198 8.43 1.53 15.17
CA LEU A 198 7.67 2.08 16.31
C LEU A 198 6.20 1.66 16.27
N PHE A 199 5.55 1.78 15.10
CA PHE A 199 4.15 1.39 14.95
C PHE A 199 3.99 -0.13 15.03
N GLU A 200 4.90 -0.94 14.47
CA GLU A 200 4.88 -2.40 14.62
C GLU A 200 5.09 -2.86 16.07
N MET A 201 6.01 -2.22 16.81
CA MET A 201 6.16 -2.46 18.25
C MET A 201 4.87 -2.11 19.01
N TRP A 202 4.21 -1.02 18.61
CA TRP A 202 2.93 -0.65 19.21
C TRP A 202 1.85 -1.68 18.87
N VAL A 203 1.72 -2.10 17.61
CA VAL A 203 0.85 -3.19 17.17
C VAL A 203 1.11 -4.46 17.98
N TYR A 204 2.38 -4.85 18.16
CA TYR A 204 2.75 -6.02 18.94
C TYR A 204 2.31 -5.90 20.41
N LYS A 205 2.53 -4.74 21.04
CA LYS A 205 2.09 -4.47 22.43
C LYS A 205 0.59 -4.42 22.57
N LEU A 206 -0.10 -3.89 21.56
CA LEU A 206 -1.56 -3.93 21.49
C LEU A 206 -1.99 -5.41 21.43
N ASN A 207 -1.36 -6.22 20.55
CA ASN A 207 -1.61 -7.66 20.35
C ASN A 207 -1.39 -8.52 21.60
N SER A 208 -0.35 -8.25 22.38
CA SER A 208 -0.05 -9.02 23.59
C SER A 208 -1.16 -8.95 24.64
N LYS A 209 -1.88 -7.83 24.74
CA LYS A 209 -3.01 -7.66 25.68
C LYS A 209 -4.26 -8.49 25.34
N LEU A 210 -4.40 -8.95 24.10
CA LEU A 210 -5.53 -9.80 23.65
C LEU A 210 -5.14 -11.27 23.47
N MET A 211 -3.88 -11.65 23.73
CA MET A 211 -3.52 -13.06 23.86
C MET A 211 -4.11 -13.54 25.19
N VAL A 212 -5.14 -14.38 25.10
CA VAL A 212 -5.60 -15.16 26.26
C VAL A 212 -4.40 -15.96 26.75
N HIS A 213 -3.98 -15.72 27.99
CA HIS A 213 -3.00 -16.55 28.70
C HIS A 213 -3.54 -17.96 28.89
#